data_AF-A0A9W3F365-F1
#
_entry.id   AF-A0A9W3F365-F1
#
_cell.length_a   1.000
_cell.length_b   1.000
_cell.length_c   1.000
_cell.angle_alpha   90.00
_cell.angle_beta   90.00
_cell.angle_gamma   90.00
#
_symmetry.space_group_name_H-M   'P 1'
#
loop_
_entity.id
_entity.type
_entity.pdbx_description
1 polymer ?
#
loop_
_entity_poly.entity_id
_entity_poly.type
_entity_poly.pdbx_seq_one_letter_code
_entity_poly.pdbx_strand_id
1 'polypeptide(L)'
;MDSLLQQLERFSEVLAVSRTTHVSTWDAATVRRALQWARYLRHVHRRFGRHARIRKALERRLQNQWKQEGGSGPAPALGLTNFQALGHCDLLLSLRLLANRALGDAAFHYLLQELFPGPGVPGAEEGTLQGSLALLARRRAAVHMLRSSAYRENPVLQEDSLMKTQAELLLERLQEVGEAHAEGPGRFLSRLWEHLPHNNFLKVTAAALLLPPSSPRHQEEESELGNPRRAGERGRELLHWLLGKSEVIVAFCRNLPAGLLTSVAGRHPEVSRVYLGLLTDWGRHLHYDLQKGIWIGTESQDVPWEELYGRFQSLCQAPPPLKDEVLTTLKSCKAQDGDFEVPGLSIWTDLLLALESGA
;
A
#
# COMPACT_ATOMS: atom_id res chain seq x y z
N MET A 1 -4.20 -21.27 -38.33
CA MET A 1 -3.53 -20.35 -37.38
C MET A 1 -3.62 -18.91 -37.89
N ASP A 2 -3.46 -18.67 -39.19
CA ASP A 2 -3.49 -17.32 -39.78
C ASP A 2 -4.87 -16.65 -39.67
N SER A 3 -5.96 -17.40 -39.78
CA SER A 3 -7.33 -16.89 -39.56
C SER A 3 -7.56 -16.38 -38.13
N LEU A 4 -6.97 -17.03 -37.12
CA LEU A 4 -7.09 -16.63 -35.71
C LEU A 4 -6.28 -15.35 -35.45
N LEU A 5 -5.12 -15.20 -36.10
CA LEU A 5 -4.30 -13.99 -35.99
C LEU A 5 -4.99 -12.77 -36.60
N GLN A 6 -5.61 -12.91 -37.78
CA GLN A 6 -6.39 -11.84 -38.40
C GLN A 6 -7.60 -11.44 -37.53
N GLN A 7 -8.20 -12.41 -36.83
CA GLN A 7 -9.28 -12.15 -35.88
C GLN A 7 -8.81 -11.41 -34.63
N LEU A 8 -7.61 -11.69 -34.14
CA LEU A 8 -6.99 -10.97 -33.02
C LEU A 8 -6.67 -9.52 -33.38
N GLU A 9 -6.17 -9.28 -34.59
CA GLU A 9 -5.87 -7.94 -35.13
C GLU A 9 -7.13 -7.07 -35.20
N ARG A 10 -8.20 -7.59 -35.82
CA ARG A 10 -9.50 -6.92 -35.88
C ARG A 10 -10.08 -6.64 -34.50
N PHE A 11 -9.83 -7.52 -33.51
CA PHE A 11 -10.28 -7.28 -32.16
C PHE A 11 -9.42 -6.24 -31.41
N SER A 12 -8.12 -6.17 -31.67
CA SER A 12 -7.29 -5.08 -31.14
C SER A 12 -7.73 -3.72 -31.68
N GLU A 13 -8.15 -3.64 -32.94
CA GLU A 13 -8.76 -2.44 -33.50
C GLU A 13 -10.07 -2.10 -32.78
N VAL A 14 -10.96 -3.07 -32.57
CA VAL A 14 -12.22 -2.88 -31.82
C VAL A 14 -11.94 -2.37 -30.40
N LEU A 15 -10.92 -2.91 -29.73
CA LEU A 15 -10.47 -2.42 -28.43
C LEU A 15 -9.96 -0.98 -28.54
N ALA A 16 -9.14 -0.63 -29.53
CA ALA A 16 -8.65 0.73 -29.72
C ALA A 16 -9.82 1.72 -29.95
N VAL A 17 -10.73 1.38 -30.87
CA VAL A 17 -11.92 2.17 -31.20
C VAL A 17 -12.82 2.37 -29.99
N SER A 18 -12.96 1.37 -29.10
CA SER A 18 -13.80 1.47 -27.89
C SER A 18 -13.43 2.61 -26.92
N ARG A 19 -12.24 3.21 -27.06
CA ARG A 19 -11.79 4.37 -26.26
C ARG A 19 -11.97 5.72 -26.96
N THR A 20 -12.43 5.73 -28.20
CA THR A 20 -12.55 6.92 -29.03
C THR A 20 -14.00 7.39 -29.15
N THR A 21 -14.20 8.56 -29.73
CA THR A 21 -15.54 9.11 -30.00
C THR A 21 -16.32 8.33 -31.06
N HIS A 22 -15.66 7.49 -31.88
CA HIS A 22 -16.30 6.67 -32.92
C HIS A 22 -17.31 5.66 -32.37
N VAL A 23 -17.26 5.37 -31.07
CA VAL A 23 -18.24 4.51 -30.39
C VAL A 23 -19.66 5.10 -30.43
N SER A 24 -19.82 6.39 -30.73
CA SER A 24 -21.14 7.01 -30.96
C SER A 24 -21.91 6.40 -32.13
N THR A 25 -21.20 5.77 -33.08
CA THR A 25 -21.81 5.07 -34.22
C THR A 25 -22.21 3.64 -33.92
N TRP A 26 -21.89 3.13 -32.72
CA TRP A 26 -22.17 1.74 -32.36
C TRP A 26 -23.63 1.59 -31.92
N ASP A 27 -24.33 0.66 -32.57
CA ASP A 27 -25.64 0.20 -32.16
C ASP A 27 -25.54 -1.00 -31.20
N ALA A 28 -26.68 -1.38 -30.61
CA ALA A 28 -26.76 -2.53 -29.70
C ALA A 28 -26.25 -3.82 -30.37
N ALA A 29 -26.48 -4.01 -31.68
CA ALA A 29 -26.00 -5.16 -32.43
C ALA A 29 -24.47 -5.18 -32.59
N THR A 30 -23.84 -4.01 -32.74
CA THR A 30 -22.38 -3.87 -32.79
C THR A 30 -21.75 -4.16 -31.44
N VAL A 31 -22.34 -3.66 -30.35
CA VAL A 31 -21.91 -3.99 -28.97
C VAL A 31 -22.03 -5.49 -28.70
N ARG A 32 -23.16 -6.10 -29.06
CA ARG A 32 -23.38 -7.56 -28.94
C ARG A 32 -22.30 -8.35 -29.63
N ARG A 33 -22.01 -8.02 -30.90
CA ARG A 33 -20.96 -8.69 -31.67
C ARG A 33 -19.59 -8.49 -31.02
N ALA A 34 -19.25 -7.28 -30.60
CA ALA A 34 -17.97 -7.02 -29.93
C ALA A 34 -17.81 -7.87 -28.64
N LEU A 35 -18.86 -7.99 -27.82
CA LEU A 35 -18.86 -8.83 -26.62
C LEU A 35 -18.76 -10.33 -26.93
N GLN A 36 -19.45 -10.81 -27.97
CA GLN A 36 -19.34 -12.20 -28.42
C GLN A 36 -17.92 -12.54 -28.87
N TRP A 37 -17.27 -11.62 -29.58
CA TRP A 37 -15.86 -11.76 -29.97
C TRP A 37 -14.93 -11.78 -28.74
N ALA A 38 -15.18 -10.93 -27.76
CA ALA A 38 -14.41 -10.93 -26.52
C ALA A 38 -14.55 -12.26 -25.74
N ARG A 39 -15.77 -12.82 -25.67
CA ARG A 39 -16.06 -14.15 -25.09
C ARG A 39 -15.38 -15.28 -25.87
N TYR A 40 -15.33 -15.17 -27.20
CA TYR A 40 -14.59 -16.11 -28.05
C TYR A 40 -13.09 -16.11 -27.76
N LEU A 41 -12.47 -14.93 -27.61
CA LEU A 41 -11.05 -14.84 -27.28
C LEU A 41 -10.71 -15.41 -25.89
N ARG A 42 -11.61 -15.22 -24.91
CA ARG A 42 -11.51 -15.89 -23.61
C ARG A 42 -11.58 -17.42 -23.75
N HIS A 43 -12.43 -17.93 -24.63
CA HIS A 43 -12.50 -19.36 -24.93
C HIS A 43 -11.21 -19.87 -25.60
N VAL A 44 -10.65 -19.11 -26.55
CA VAL A 44 -9.33 -19.38 -27.16
C VAL A 44 -8.24 -19.44 -26.09
N HIS A 45 -8.22 -18.49 -25.15
CA HIS A 45 -7.30 -18.51 -24.01
C HIS A 45 -7.46 -19.78 -23.15
N ARG A 46 -8.69 -20.15 -22.79
CA ARG A 46 -8.96 -21.38 -22.00
C ARG A 46 -8.50 -22.65 -22.74
N ARG A 47 -8.77 -22.73 -24.05
CA ARG A 47 -8.43 -23.91 -24.88
C ARG A 47 -6.93 -24.06 -25.10
N PHE A 48 -6.21 -22.97 -25.34
CA PHE A 48 -4.78 -23.02 -25.66
C PHE A 48 -3.86 -22.68 -24.48
N GLY A 49 -4.39 -22.27 -23.32
CA GLY A 49 -3.61 -21.92 -22.13
C GLY A 49 -2.78 -23.07 -21.56
N ARG A 50 -3.24 -24.32 -21.73
CA ARG A 50 -2.50 -25.54 -21.32
C ARG A 50 -1.54 -26.05 -22.39
N HIS A 51 -1.58 -25.51 -23.61
CA HIS A 51 -0.76 -25.96 -24.75
C HIS A 51 0.48 -25.08 -24.94
N ALA A 52 1.58 -25.42 -24.27
CA ALA A 52 2.78 -24.59 -24.21
C ALA A 52 3.39 -24.19 -25.58
N ARG A 53 3.32 -25.08 -26.59
CA ARG A 53 3.84 -24.81 -27.95
C ARG A 53 2.98 -23.78 -28.69
N ILE A 54 1.66 -23.90 -28.60
CA ILE A 54 0.70 -22.99 -29.26
C ILE A 54 0.69 -21.64 -28.56
N ARG A 55 0.73 -21.62 -27.22
CA ARG A 55 0.87 -20.40 -26.41
C ARG A 55 2.12 -19.61 -26.80
N LYS A 56 3.30 -20.25 -26.82
CA LYS A 56 4.56 -19.59 -27.22
C LYS A 56 4.54 -19.10 -28.67
N ALA A 57 3.90 -19.82 -29.58
CA ALA A 57 3.75 -19.40 -30.98
C ALA A 57 2.84 -18.17 -31.12
N LEU A 58 1.72 -18.13 -30.39
CA LEU A 58 0.81 -16.99 -30.33
C LEU A 58 1.48 -15.78 -29.68
N GLU A 59 2.15 -15.95 -28.54
CA GLU A 59 2.90 -14.89 -27.85
C GLU A 59 3.97 -14.28 -28.76
N ARG A 60 4.80 -15.09 -29.42
CA ARG A 60 5.84 -14.59 -30.33
C ARG A 60 5.26 -13.82 -31.52
N ARG A 61 4.13 -14.27 -32.08
CA ARG A 61 3.48 -13.59 -33.22
C ARG A 61 2.82 -12.28 -32.79
N LEU A 62 2.12 -12.28 -31.66
CA LEU A 62 1.50 -11.09 -31.08
C LEU A 62 2.55 -10.03 -30.69
N GLN A 63 3.67 -10.45 -30.08
CA GLN A 63 4.78 -9.56 -29.74
C GLN A 63 5.41 -8.91 -30.98
N ASN A 64 5.53 -9.66 -32.08
CA ASN A 64 6.11 -9.14 -33.32
C ASN A 64 5.18 -8.16 -34.05
N GLN A 65 3.87 -8.34 -33.96
CA GLN A 65 2.88 -7.43 -34.53
C GLN A 65 2.77 -6.13 -33.70
N TRP A 66 2.66 -6.23 -32.37
CA TRP A 66 2.54 -5.05 -31.50
C TRP A 66 3.83 -4.23 -31.34
N LYS A 67 5.00 -4.81 -31.65
CA LYS A 67 6.27 -4.06 -31.73
C LYS A 67 6.30 -3.09 -32.92
N GLN A 68 5.50 -3.29 -33.96
CA GLN A 68 5.46 -2.37 -35.11
C GLN A 68 4.53 -1.16 -34.88
N GLU A 69 3.52 -1.28 -34.01
CA GLU A 69 2.58 -0.18 -33.69
C GLU A 69 3.03 0.72 -32.53
N GLY A 70 4.12 0.38 -31.83
CA GLY A 70 4.67 1.12 -30.69
C GLY A 70 5.40 2.43 -31.05
N GLY A 71 5.06 3.06 -32.17
CA GLY A 71 5.61 4.34 -32.61
C GLY A 71 4.74 5.52 -32.14
N SER A 72 5.22 6.21 -31.09
CA SER A 72 4.86 7.58 -30.68
C SER A 72 3.47 7.80 -30.03
N GLY A 73 3.44 7.84 -28.69
CA GLY A 73 2.29 8.34 -27.90
C GLY A 73 2.44 8.06 -26.39
N PRO A 74 1.89 8.91 -25.50
CA PRO A 74 2.16 8.81 -24.06
C PRO A 74 1.43 7.62 -23.42
N ALA A 75 2.24 6.76 -22.78
CA ALA A 75 1.92 5.54 -22.04
C ALA A 75 1.32 4.37 -22.86
N PRO A 76 1.88 3.14 -22.76
CA PRO A 76 1.31 1.97 -23.43
C PRO A 76 -0.03 1.66 -22.78
N ALA A 77 -1.11 2.09 -23.44
CA ALA A 77 -2.46 1.72 -23.10
C ALA A 77 -2.54 0.18 -22.97
N LEU A 78 -3.24 -0.31 -21.93
CA LEU A 78 -3.56 -1.72 -21.65
C LEU A 78 -4.29 -2.40 -22.82
N GLY A 79 -3.63 -2.56 -23.96
CA GLY A 79 -4.06 -3.40 -25.07
C GLY A 79 -3.90 -4.86 -24.71
N LEU A 80 -4.18 -5.73 -25.68
CA LEU A 80 -3.67 -7.08 -25.61
C LEU A 80 -2.14 -6.97 -25.62
N THR A 81 -1.48 -7.11 -24.48
CA THR A 81 -0.01 -6.95 -24.37
C THR A 81 0.68 -8.29 -24.17
N ASN A 82 -0.09 -9.32 -23.79
CA ASN A 82 0.38 -10.69 -23.57
C ASN A 82 -0.78 -11.67 -23.80
N PHE A 83 -0.46 -12.97 -23.82
CA PHE A 83 -1.47 -14.03 -23.97
C PHE A 83 -2.49 -14.03 -22.83
N GLN A 84 -2.12 -13.61 -21.62
CA GLN A 84 -3.05 -13.52 -20.48
C GLN A 84 -4.14 -12.47 -20.70
N ALA A 85 -3.87 -11.42 -21.48
CA ALA A 85 -4.86 -10.40 -21.83
C ALA A 85 -6.03 -10.99 -22.64
N LEU A 86 -5.80 -12.09 -23.37
CA LEU A 86 -6.87 -12.83 -24.08
C LEU A 86 -7.89 -13.44 -23.12
N GLY A 87 -7.45 -13.83 -21.92
CA GLY A 87 -8.32 -14.34 -20.87
C GLY A 87 -9.23 -13.28 -20.25
N HIS A 88 -8.97 -11.99 -20.53
CA HIS A 88 -9.65 -10.84 -19.91
C HIS A 88 -10.23 -9.88 -20.96
N CYS A 89 -10.36 -10.30 -22.23
CA CYS A 89 -10.85 -9.45 -23.32
C CYS A 89 -12.24 -8.88 -23.06
N ASP A 90 -13.13 -9.71 -22.52
CA ASP A 90 -14.49 -9.36 -22.16
C ASP A 90 -14.51 -8.29 -21.07
N LEU A 91 -13.66 -8.42 -20.06
CA LEU A 91 -13.48 -7.44 -19.00
C LEU A 91 -12.91 -6.12 -19.53
N LEU A 92 -11.86 -6.17 -20.35
CA LEU A 92 -11.21 -4.99 -20.93
C LEU A 92 -12.15 -4.20 -21.84
N LEU A 93 -12.89 -4.88 -22.71
CA LEU A 93 -13.85 -4.24 -23.61
C LEU A 93 -14.99 -3.61 -22.80
N SER A 94 -15.55 -4.34 -21.84
CA SER A 94 -16.66 -3.85 -21.01
C SER A 94 -16.27 -2.60 -20.21
N LEU A 95 -15.06 -2.59 -19.61
CA LEU A 95 -14.56 -1.41 -18.90
C LEU A 95 -14.36 -0.19 -19.80
N ARG A 96 -13.85 -0.40 -21.02
CA ARG A 96 -13.64 0.70 -21.98
C ARG A 96 -14.97 1.31 -22.42
N LEU A 97 -15.97 0.47 -22.71
CA LEU A 97 -17.30 0.92 -23.11
C LEU A 97 -18.04 1.62 -21.96
N LEU A 98 -18.01 1.07 -20.73
CA LEU A 98 -18.61 1.71 -19.56
C LEU A 98 -17.97 3.06 -19.20
N ALA A 99 -16.69 3.25 -19.52
CA ALA A 99 -15.98 4.50 -19.28
C ALA A 99 -16.16 5.53 -20.41
N ASN A 100 -16.71 5.14 -21.57
CA ASN A 100 -16.80 5.99 -22.75
C ASN A 100 -18.13 6.72 -22.83
N ARG A 101 -18.10 8.04 -22.61
CA ARG A 101 -19.28 8.92 -22.65
C ARG A 101 -19.89 9.10 -24.05
N ALA A 102 -19.18 8.68 -25.11
CA ALA A 102 -19.67 8.77 -26.48
C ALA A 102 -20.56 7.58 -26.87
N LEU A 103 -20.67 6.53 -26.03
CA LEU A 103 -21.54 5.39 -26.32
C LEU A 103 -23.02 5.82 -26.23
N GLY A 104 -23.77 5.60 -27.31
CA GLY A 104 -25.19 5.99 -27.36
C GLY A 104 -26.05 5.21 -26.37
N ASP A 105 -27.13 5.83 -25.88
CA ASP A 105 -27.96 5.31 -24.80
C ASP A 105 -28.51 3.91 -25.04
N ALA A 106 -28.96 3.60 -26.26
CA ALA A 106 -29.45 2.27 -26.63
C ALA A 106 -28.36 1.19 -26.54
N ALA A 107 -27.14 1.52 -26.95
CA ALA A 107 -26.00 0.62 -26.89
C ALA A 107 -25.47 0.46 -25.45
N PHE A 108 -25.55 1.52 -24.65
CA PHE A 108 -25.23 1.50 -23.22
C PHE A 108 -26.24 0.67 -22.41
N HIS A 109 -27.55 0.84 -22.64
CA HIS A 109 -28.58 0.03 -21.99
C HIS A 109 -28.43 -1.46 -22.34
N TYR A 110 -28.14 -1.78 -23.59
CA TYR A 110 -27.87 -3.15 -24.01
C TYR A 110 -26.61 -3.72 -23.32
N LEU A 111 -25.53 -2.93 -23.21
CA LEU A 111 -24.33 -3.33 -22.48
C LEU A 111 -24.65 -3.64 -21.02
N LEU A 112 -25.47 -2.83 -20.35
CA LEU A 112 -25.90 -3.08 -18.97
C LEU A 112 -26.74 -4.37 -18.86
N GLN A 113 -27.64 -4.63 -19.81
CA GLN A 113 -28.42 -5.88 -19.84
C GLN A 113 -27.54 -7.12 -20.00
N GLU A 114 -26.47 -7.05 -20.80
CA GLU A 114 -25.52 -8.16 -20.98
C GLU A 114 -24.57 -8.36 -19.79
N LEU A 115 -24.27 -7.29 -19.03
CA LEU A 115 -23.40 -7.34 -17.85
C LEU A 115 -24.16 -7.70 -16.57
N PHE A 116 -25.44 -7.36 -16.52
CA PHE A 116 -26.35 -7.57 -15.40
C PHE A 116 -27.67 -8.17 -15.90
N PRO A 117 -27.66 -9.41 -16.42
CA PRO A 117 -28.90 -10.10 -16.73
C PRO A 117 -29.74 -10.22 -15.44
N GLY A 118 -31.01 -9.84 -15.51
CA GLY A 118 -31.93 -9.93 -14.37
C GLY A 118 -32.13 -11.40 -13.92
N PRO A 119 -32.72 -11.62 -12.72
CA PRO A 119 -32.92 -12.96 -12.19
C PRO A 119 -33.79 -13.80 -13.14
N GLY A 120 -33.25 -14.92 -13.64
CA GLY A 120 -34.00 -15.92 -14.40
C GLY A 120 -33.63 -16.12 -15.88
N VAL A 121 -32.53 -15.57 -16.39
CA VAL A 121 -32.06 -15.84 -17.76
C VAL A 121 -31.23 -17.14 -17.77
N PRO A 122 -31.69 -18.25 -18.38
CA PRO A 122 -30.94 -19.49 -18.42
C PRO A 122 -29.85 -19.39 -19.49
N GLY A 123 -28.58 -19.34 -19.06
CA GLY A 123 -27.45 -19.45 -19.98
C GLY A 123 -26.24 -18.60 -19.65
N ALA A 124 -26.24 -17.83 -18.56
CA ALA A 124 -25.01 -17.17 -18.18
C ALA A 124 -24.06 -18.18 -17.51
N GLU A 125 -22.81 -18.20 -17.98
CA GLU A 125 -21.68 -18.63 -17.17
C GLU A 125 -21.51 -17.61 -16.01
N GLU A 126 -22.52 -17.56 -15.13
CA GLU A 126 -23.06 -16.43 -14.34
C GLU A 126 -22.26 -16.07 -13.08
N GLY A 127 -20.94 -16.10 -13.14
CA GLY A 127 -20.10 -15.76 -11.97
C GLY A 127 -18.80 -15.02 -12.25
N THR A 128 -18.30 -15.01 -13.50
CA THR A 128 -16.93 -14.58 -13.74
C THR A 128 -16.78 -13.12 -14.13
N LEU A 129 -17.55 -12.61 -15.10
CA LEU A 129 -17.40 -11.22 -15.59
C LEU A 129 -17.95 -10.18 -14.61
N GLN A 130 -19.18 -10.37 -14.12
CA GLN A 130 -19.79 -9.51 -13.11
C GLN A 130 -18.99 -9.53 -11.80
N GLY A 131 -18.57 -10.72 -11.34
CA GLY A 131 -17.69 -10.87 -10.19
C GLY A 131 -16.34 -10.16 -10.38
N SER A 132 -15.74 -10.26 -11.57
CA SER A 132 -14.49 -9.56 -11.89
C SER A 132 -14.66 -8.04 -11.94
N LEU A 133 -15.77 -7.53 -12.49
CA LEU A 133 -16.10 -6.11 -12.50
C LEU A 133 -16.34 -5.58 -11.08
N ALA A 134 -17.08 -6.32 -10.25
CA ALA A 134 -17.30 -5.98 -8.85
C ALA A 134 -15.99 -5.94 -8.06
N LEU A 135 -15.10 -6.92 -8.27
CA LEU A 135 -13.78 -6.95 -7.66
C LEU A 135 -12.93 -5.75 -8.10
N LEU A 136 -12.94 -5.40 -9.40
CA LEU A 136 -12.23 -4.22 -9.89
C LEU A 136 -12.83 -2.91 -9.38
N ALA A 137 -14.15 -2.81 -9.26
CA ALA A 137 -14.81 -1.66 -8.66
C ALA A 137 -14.38 -1.48 -7.19
N ARG A 138 -14.38 -2.57 -6.41
CA ARG A 138 -13.87 -2.58 -5.03
C ARG A 138 -12.40 -2.16 -4.96
N ARG A 139 -11.54 -2.72 -5.82
CA ARG A 139 -10.11 -2.35 -5.89
C ARG A 139 -9.91 -0.89 -6.28
N ARG A 140 -10.65 -0.38 -7.26
CA ARG A 140 -10.59 1.01 -7.69
C ARG A 140 -11.07 1.94 -6.58
N ALA A 141 -12.16 1.61 -5.89
CA ALA A 141 -12.64 2.34 -4.73
C ALA A 141 -11.60 2.34 -3.60
N ALA A 142 -10.99 1.20 -3.30
CA ALA A 142 -9.90 1.10 -2.32
C ALA A 142 -8.70 1.99 -2.69
N VAL A 143 -8.28 2.01 -3.96
CA VAL A 143 -7.21 2.91 -4.43
C VAL A 143 -7.61 4.38 -4.33
N HIS A 144 -8.85 4.73 -4.66
CA HIS A 144 -9.34 6.10 -4.48
C HIS A 144 -9.41 6.49 -3.00
N MET A 145 -9.82 5.60 -2.11
CA MET A 145 -9.79 5.83 -0.66
C MET A 145 -8.36 6.01 -0.16
N LEU A 146 -7.42 5.16 -0.58
CA LEU A 146 -5.99 5.25 -0.24
C LEU A 146 -5.35 6.56 -0.72
N ARG A 147 -5.76 7.07 -1.88
CA ARG A 147 -5.26 8.35 -2.43
C ARG A 147 -5.85 9.56 -1.73
N SER A 148 -7.16 9.54 -1.45
CA SER A 148 -7.83 10.64 -0.75
C SER A 148 -7.41 10.74 0.72
N SER A 149 -7.01 9.63 1.36
CA SER A 149 -6.52 9.62 2.74
C SER A 149 -5.07 10.06 2.88
N ALA A 150 -4.26 10.02 1.82
CA ALA A 150 -2.87 10.46 1.85
C ALA A 150 -2.72 11.99 2.06
N TYR A 151 -3.77 12.76 1.79
CA TYR A 151 -3.74 14.24 1.86
C TYR A 151 -4.41 14.83 3.10
N ARG A 152 -5.08 14.02 3.95
CA ARG A 152 -5.72 14.51 5.17
C ARG A 152 -4.87 14.16 6.38
N GLU A 153 -4.10 15.13 6.87
CA GLU A 153 -3.42 15.01 8.16
C GLU A 153 -4.47 15.04 9.27
N ASN A 154 -4.72 13.90 9.89
CA ASN A 154 -5.47 13.82 11.13
C ASN A 154 -4.48 13.50 12.25
N PRO A 155 -4.37 14.35 13.30
CA PRO A 155 -3.34 14.20 14.34
C PRO A 155 -3.57 13.00 15.26
N VAL A 156 -4.79 12.43 15.29
CA VAL A 156 -5.14 11.29 16.15
C VAL A 156 -5.37 10.03 15.29
N LEU A 157 -4.28 9.36 14.92
CA LEU A 157 -4.32 8.09 14.17
C LEU A 157 -5.09 6.97 14.93
N GLN A 158 -5.20 7.08 16.26
CA GLN A 158 -5.96 6.16 17.10
C GLN A 158 -7.48 6.26 16.90
N GLU A 159 -8.00 7.33 16.30
CA GLU A 159 -9.44 7.54 16.06
C GLU A 159 -9.81 7.43 14.57
N ASP A 160 -8.81 7.38 13.68
CA ASP A 160 -9.04 7.20 12.25
C ASP A 160 -9.44 5.75 11.94
N SER A 161 -10.74 5.55 11.74
CA SER A 161 -11.33 4.24 11.40
C SER A 161 -10.72 3.64 10.14
N LEU A 162 -10.30 4.47 9.17
CA LEU A 162 -9.67 4.01 7.95
C LEU A 162 -8.25 3.49 8.21
N MET A 163 -7.47 4.16 9.05
CA MET A 163 -6.11 3.71 9.40
C MET A 163 -6.15 2.40 10.17
N LYS A 164 -7.14 2.23 11.07
CA LYS A 164 -7.40 0.95 11.74
C LYS A 164 -7.70 -0.17 10.75
N THR A 165 -8.64 0.04 9.83
CA THR A 165 -8.99 -0.97 8.82
C THR A 165 -7.81 -1.30 7.91
N GLN A 166 -7.02 -0.31 7.50
CA GLN A 166 -5.83 -0.56 6.67
C GLN A 166 -4.76 -1.37 7.41
N ALA A 167 -4.60 -1.10 8.70
CA ALA A 167 -3.68 -1.82 9.54
C ALA A 167 -4.14 -3.26 9.83
N GLU A 168 -5.44 -3.47 10.07
CA GLU A 168 -6.05 -4.80 10.18
C GLU A 168 -5.85 -5.61 8.90
N LEU A 169 -6.18 -5.03 7.74
CA LEU A 169 -5.98 -5.67 6.43
C LEU A 169 -4.51 -6.01 6.14
N LEU A 170 -3.57 -5.15 6.56
CA LEU A 170 -2.14 -5.41 6.43
C LEU A 170 -1.73 -6.63 7.27
N LEU A 171 -2.18 -6.70 8.53
CA LEU A 171 -1.87 -7.81 9.43
C LEU A 171 -2.50 -9.13 8.96
N GLU A 172 -3.76 -9.10 8.50
CA GLU A 172 -4.42 -10.26 7.90
C GLU A 172 -3.65 -10.75 6.67
N ARG A 173 -3.25 -9.82 5.79
CA ARG A 173 -2.51 -10.18 4.58
C ARG A 173 -1.13 -10.75 4.88
N LEU A 174 -0.44 -10.26 5.93
CA LEU A 174 0.83 -10.83 6.36
C LEU A 174 0.68 -12.28 6.80
N GLN A 175 -0.38 -12.59 7.54
CA GLN A 175 -0.68 -13.95 7.95
C GLN A 175 -0.95 -14.87 6.74
N GLU A 176 -1.79 -14.45 5.80
CA GLU A 176 -2.06 -15.23 4.59
C GLU A 176 -0.80 -15.50 3.75
N VAL A 177 0.10 -14.51 3.67
CA VAL A 177 1.37 -14.64 2.94
C VAL A 177 2.33 -15.57 3.67
N GLY A 178 2.39 -15.50 5.00
CA GLY A 178 3.19 -16.40 5.83
C GLY A 178 2.74 -17.87 5.72
N GLU A 179 1.44 -18.13 5.60
CA GLU A 179 0.89 -19.48 5.50
C GLU A 179 0.92 -20.05 4.07
N ALA A 180 0.78 -19.22 3.02
CA ALA A 180 0.52 -19.71 1.66
C ALA A 180 1.60 -19.42 0.60
N HIS A 181 2.55 -18.50 0.84
CA HIS A 181 3.46 -18.02 -0.22
C HIS A 181 4.94 -18.33 0.04
N ALA A 182 5.65 -18.78 -1.01
CA ALA A 182 7.09 -19.01 -0.99
C ALA A 182 7.94 -17.72 -0.79
N GLU A 183 7.34 -16.54 -0.96
CA GLU A 183 8.07 -15.26 -0.91
C GLU A 183 8.23 -14.69 0.50
N GLY A 184 7.49 -15.19 1.50
CA GLY A 184 7.60 -14.78 2.90
C GLY A 184 7.14 -13.34 3.20
N PRO A 185 6.72 -13.07 4.45
CA PRO A 185 6.13 -11.79 4.86
C PRO A 185 7.08 -10.59 4.67
N GLY A 186 8.38 -10.78 4.91
CA GLY A 186 9.38 -9.70 4.76
C GLY A 186 9.61 -9.21 3.32
N ARG A 187 9.52 -10.09 2.30
CA ARG A 187 9.61 -9.64 0.90
C ARG A 187 8.34 -8.91 0.46
N PHE A 188 7.19 -9.34 0.96
CA PHE A 188 5.93 -8.65 0.71
C PHE A 188 5.98 -7.21 1.26
N LEU A 189 6.41 -7.02 2.51
CA LEU A 189 6.58 -5.68 3.10
C LEU A 189 7.58 -4.82 2.34
N SER A 190 8.70 -5.41 1.88
CA SER A 190 9.70 -4.69 1.09
C SER A 190 9.13 -4.22 -0.26
N ARG A 191 8.30 -5.03 -0.92
CA ARG A 191 7.61 -4.60 -2.14
C ARG A 191 6.57 -3.51 -1.88
N LEU A 192 5.84 -3.60 -0.77
CA LEU A 192 4.89 -2.54 -0.39
C LEU A 192 5.62 -1.22 -0.16
N TRP A 193 6.76 -1.24 0.52
CA TRP A 193 7.63 -0.08 0.69
C TRP A 193 8.04 0.54 -0.65
N GLU A 194 8.45 -0.27 -1.63
CA GLU A 194 8.88 0.21 -2.95
C GLU A 194 7.75 0.81 -3.81
N HIS A 195 6.49 0.41 -3.60
CA HIS A 195 5.37 0.74 -4.50
C HIS A 195 4.34 1.70 -3.89
N LEU A 196 4.30 1.84 -2.56
CA LEU A 196 3.35 2.70 -1.87
C LEU A 196 3.99 4.05 -1.47
N PRO A 197 3.18 5.12 -1.33
CA PRO A 197 3.65 6.35 -0.72
C PRO A 197 4.14 6.10 0.71
N HIS A 198 5.44 6.34 0.95
CA HIS A 198 6.10 6.04 2.22
C HIS A 198 5.36 6.61 3.44
N ASN A 199 4.91 7.86 3.39
CA ASN A 199 4.26 8.53 4.53
C ASN A 199 2.98 7.81 4.99
N ASN A 200 2.12 7.38 4.05
CA ASN A 200 0.91 6.62 4.38
C ASN A 200 1.29 5.24 4.93
N PHE A 201 2.21 4.54 4.26
CA PHE A 201 2.61 3.20 4.68
C PHE A 201 3.24 3.17 6.10
N LEU A 202 4.03 4.19 6.46
CA LEU A 202 4.57 4.33 7.83
C LEU A 202 3.46 4.57 8.86
N LYS A 203 2.44 5.37 8.55
CA LYS A 203 1.27 5.60 9.42
C LYS A 203 0.47 4.31 9.64
N VAL A 204 0.22 3.56 8.57
CA VAL A 204 -0.46 2.25 8.65
C VAL A 204 0.38 1.24 9.44
N THR A 205 1.70 1.23 9.25
CA THR A 205 2.64 0.38 10.01
C THR A 205 2.57 0.72 11.50
N ALA A 206 2.58 2.00 11.86
CA ALA A 206 2.44 2.43 13.25
C ALA A 206 1.09 2.03 13.85
N ALA A 207 -0.01 2.23 13.11
CA ALA A 207 -1.33 1.80 13.52
C ALA A 207 -1.42 0.27 13.72
N ALA A 208 -0.77 -0.52 12.85
CA ALA A 208 -0.68 -1.98 12.95
C ALA A 208 0.07 -2.42 14.21
N LEU A 209 1.18 -1.76 14.55
CA LEU A 209 1.92 -2.02 15.79
C LEU A 209 1.14 -1.62 17.05
N LEU A 210 0.15 -0.74 16.92
CA LEU A 210 -0.72 -0.26 18.00
C LEU A 210 -2.09 -0.93 18.04
N LEU A 211 -2.40 -1.86 17.14
CA LEU A 211 -3.65 -2.60 17.22
C LEU A 211 -3.60 -3.57 18.41
N PRO A 212 -4.62 -3.56 19.28
CA PRO A 212 -4.72 -4.58 20.32
C PRO A 212 -4.86 -5.96 19.67
N PRO A 213 -4.30 -7.03 20.26
CA PRO A 213 -4.59 -8.38 19.81
C PRO A 213 -6.10 -8.59 19.87
N SER A 214 -6.70 -9.00 18.76
CA SER A 214 -8.15 -9.20 18.64
C SER A 214 -8.66 -10.10 19.76
N SER A 215 -9.58 -9.59 20.58
CA SER A 215 -10.34 -10.35 21.59
C SER A 215 -11.12 -11.50 20.92
N PRO A 216 -11.28 -12.67 21.57
CA PRO A 216 -12.04 -13.79 21.04
C PRO A 216 -13.54 -13.48 21.11
N ARG A 217 -14.05 -12.69 20.17
CA ARG A 217 -15.48 -12.62 19.88
C ARG A 217 -15.67 -13.07 18.45
N HIS A 218 -16.34 -14.21 18.28
CA HIS A 218 -16.48 -15.05 17.08
C HIS A 218 -15.57 -16.29 17.02
N GLN A 219 -15.59 -17.09 18.09
CA GLN A 219 -15.33 -18.55 18.04
C GLN A 219 -16.32 -19.26 18.98
N GLU A 220 -17.61 -18.99 18.80
CA GLU A 220 -18.62 -19.98 19.17
C GLU A 220 -18.98 -20.68 17.87
N GLU A 221 -18.67 -21.98 17.86
CA GLU A 221 -18.95 -22.99 16.83
C GLU A 221 -17.86 -23.18 15.76
N GLU A 222 -17.19 -24.35 15.87
CA GLU A 222 -16.30 -25.02 14.90
C GLU A 222 -14.79 -24.71 14.91
N SER A 223 -14.09 -25.14 15.96
CA SER A 223 -13.12 -26.25 15.86
C SER A 223 -12.19 -26.30 17.08
N GLU A 224 -12.34 -27.38 17.84
CA GLU A 224 -11.26 -27.92 18.65
C GLU A 224 -10.06 -28.29 17.73
N LEU A 225 -8.84 -28.07 18.22
CA LEU A 225 -7.54 -28.13 17.51
C LEU A 225 -7.12 -26.90 16.69
N GLY A 226 -6.78 -25.80 17.36
CA GLY A 226 -6.02 -24.71 16.76
C GLY A 226 -5.21 -23.92 17.80
N ASN A 227 -3.87 -24.00 17.72
CA ASN A 227 -2.92 -23.41 18.67
C ASN A 227 -3.24 -21.94 19.07
N PRO A 228 -3.21 -21.58 20.38
CA PRO A 228 -3.41 -20.22 20.88
C PRO A 228 -2.26 -19.22 20.55
N ARG A 229 -1.33 -19.56 19.64
CA ARG A 229 -0.15 -18.75 19.30
C ARG A 229 -0.40 -17.56 18.34
N ARG A 230 -1.54 -17.53 17.64
CA ARG A 230 -1.69 -16.73 16.40
C ARG A 230 -1.95 -15.22 16.58
N ALA A 231 -2.28 -14.72 17.77
CA ALA A 231 -2.60 -13.29 17.94
C ALA A 231 -1.37 -12.40 18.17
N GLY A 232 -0.38 -12.88 18.95
CA GLY A 232 0.86 -12.13 19.26
C GLY A 232 1.92 -12.20 18.15
N GLU A 233 1.79 -13.13 17.21
CA GLU A 233 2.73 -13.32 16.10
C GLU A 233 2.51 -12.30 14.95
N ARG A 234 1.27 -11.80 14.78
CA ARG A 234 0.89 -10.88 13.69
C ARG A 234 1.72 -9.60 13.65
N GLY A 235 1.92 -8.95 14.80
CA GLY A 235 2.73 -7.74 14.92
C GLY A 235 4.24 -8.00 14.93
N ARG A 236 4.68 -9.22 15.29
CA ARG A 236 6.10 -9.56 15.42
C ARG A 236 6.82 -9.58 14.08
N GLU A 237 6.20 -10.09 13.02
CA GLU A 237 6.83 -10.14 11.70
C GLU A 237 7.03 -8.73 11.12
N LEU A 238 6.03 -7.86 11.30
CA LEU A 238 6.10 -6.45 10.92
C LEU A 238 7.20 -5.72 11.69
N LEU A 239 7.26 -5.94 13.02
CA LEU A 239 8.30 -5.38 13.88
C LEU A 239 9.70 -5.87 13.48
N HIS A 240 9.85 -7.17 13.22
CA HIS A 240 11.12 -7.76 12.82
C HIS A 240 11.60 -7.20 11.47
N TRP A 241 10.69 -7.06 10.50
CA TRP A 241 11.01 -6.44 9.21
C TRP A 241 11.42 -4.96 9.36
N LEU A 242 10.69 -4.19 10.17
CA LEU A 242 10.98 -2.78 10.43
C LEU A 242 12.37 -2.61 11.04
N LEU A 243 12.69 -3.38 12.09
CA LEU A 243 13.99 -3.34 12.76
C LEU A 243 15.12 -3.90 11.89
N GLY A 244 14.82 -4.81 10.97
CA GLY A 244 15.78 -5.38 10.02
C GLY A 244 16.15 -4.45 8.86
N LYS A 245 15.46 -3.31 8.70
CA LYS A 245 15.66 -2.36 7.59
C LYS A 245 15.97 -0.97 8.11
N SER A 246 17.27 -0.66 8.21
CA SER A 246 17.78 0.62 8.74
C SER A 246 17.13 1.86 8.11
N GLU A 247 17.05 1.92 6.78
CA GLU A 247 16.43 3.05 6.07
C GLU A 247 14.95 3.24 6.45
N VAL A 248 14.21 2.14 6.64
CA VAL A 248 12.78 2.18 6.95
C VAL A 248 12.56 2.63 8.38
N ILE A 249 13.32 2.11 9.36
CA ILE A 249 13.16 2.54 10.76
C ILE A 249 13.59 3.99 10.96
N VAL A 250 14.63 4.47 10.27
CA VAL A 250 15.01 5.90 10.29
C VAL A 250 13.89 6.76 9.71
N ALA A 251 13.35 6.37 8.55
CA ALA A 251 12.22 7.08 7.94
C ALA A 251 10.96 7.03 8.83
N PHE A 252 10.71 5.92 9.52
CA PHE A 252 9.62 5.75 10.47
C PHE A 252 9.77 6.73 11.64
N CYS A 253 10.94 6.78 12.27
CA CYS A 253 11.22 7.68 13.38
C CYS A 253 11.22 9.16 12.97
N ARG A 254 11.69 9.51 11.76
CA ARG A 254 11.70 10.91 11.28
C ARG A 254 10.31 11.40 10.88
N ASN A 255 9.56 10.62 10.11
CA ASN A 255 8.33 11.14 9.47
C ASN A 255 7.07 11.03 10.35
N LEU A 256 7.11 10.28 11.44
CA LEU A 256 5.95 10.10 12.31
C LEU A 256 5.92 11.11 13.47
N PRO A 257 4.72 11.54 13.92
CA PRO A 257 4.59 12.43 15.06
C PRO A 257 5.14 11.84 16.36
N ALA A 258 5.70 12.69 17.22
CA ALA A 258 6.30 12.30 18.50
C ALA A 258 5.36 11.45 19.36
N GLY A 259 4.10 11.86 19.55
CA GLY A 259 3.13 11.12 20.36
C GLY A 259 2.82 9.71 19.84
N LEU A 260 2.84 9.51 18.52
CA LEU A 260 2.65 8.19 17.92
C LEU A 260 3.87 7.30 18.16
N LEU A 261 5.07 7.85 17.98
CA LEU A 261 6.32 7.14 18.24
C LEU A 261 6.45 6.75 19.71
N THR A 262 6.07 7.64 20.63
CA THR A 262 5.98 7.36 22.06
C THR A 262 5.03 6.20 22.35
N SER A 263 3.86 6.18 21.70
CA SER A 263 2.90 5.07 21.84
C SER A 263 3.46 3.74 21.34
N VAL A 264 4.17 3.75 20.21
CA VAL A 264 4.80 2.54 19.63
C VAL A 264 5.95 2.06 20.51
N ALA A 265 6.85 2.97 20.92
CA ALA A 265 7.98 2.68 21.80
C ALA A 265 7.53 2.15 23.17
N GLY A 266 6.41 2.66 23.70
CA GLY A 266 5.84 2.20 24.96
C GLY A 266 5.28 0.78 24.88
N ARG A 267 4.91 0.30 23.69
CA ARG A 267 4.44 -1.09 23.47
C ARG A 267 5.53 -2.04 23.03
N HIS A 268 6.53 -1.55 22.31
CA HIS A 268 7.60 -2.36 21.71
C HIS A 268 8.97 -1.83 22.17
N PRO A 269 9.55 -2.40 23.25
CA PRO A 269 10.83 -1.95 23.80
C PRO A 269 11.99 -1.98 22.80
N GLU A 270 11.94 -2.88 21.81
CA GLU A 270 12.93 -2.95 20.74
C GLU A 270 12.93 -1.68 19.88
N VAL A 271 11.75 -1.07 19.66
CA VAL A 271 11.62 0.22 18.97
C VAL A 271 12.14 1.35 19.86
N SER A 272 11.84 1.32 21.17
CA SER A 272 12.34 2.32 22.14
C SER A 272 13.86 2.47 22.04
N ARG A 273 14.59 1.35 22.11
CA ARG A 273 16.06 1.35 22.06
C ARG A 273 16.62 1.93 20.76
N VAL A 274 16.09 1.52 19.62
CA VAL A 274 16.55 2.03 18.32
C VAL A 274 16.20 3.51 18.18
N TYR A 275 15.00 3.91 18.62
CA TYR A 275 14.57 5.30 18.54
C TYR A 275 15.41 6.21 19.45
N LEU A 276 15.69 5.79 20.68
CA LEU A 276 16.59 6.52 21.59
C LEU A 276 17.99 6.66 21.00
N GLY A 277 18.54 5.60 20.40
CA GLY A 277 19.82 5.67 19.68
C GLY A 277 19.81 6.73 18.57
N LEU A 278 18.75 6.75 17.75
CA LEU A 278 18.60 7.75 16.69
C LEU A 278 18.46 9.17 17.23
N LEU A 279 17.71 9.38 18.32
CA LEU A 279 17.58 10.70 18.96
C LEU A 279 18.91 11.17 19.53
N THR A 280 19.67 10.27 20.15
CA THR A 280 21.02 10.56 20.65
C THR A 280 21.94 10.94 19.49
N ASP A 281 21.90 10.20 18.39
CA ASP A 281 22.69 10.51 17.21
C ASP A 281 22.30 11.87 16.62
N TRP A 282 21.00 12.17 16.45
CA TRP A 282 20.57 13.48 15.96
C TRP A 282 21.01 14.63 16.87
N GLY A 283 20.93 14.46 18.19
CA GLY A 283 21.39 15.48 19.13
C GLY A 283 22.90 15.74 19.04
N ARG A 284 23.71 14.71 18.78
CA ARG A 284 25.18 14.87 18.59
C ARG A 284 25.56 15.67 17.35
N HIS A 285 24.69 15.74 16.33
CA HIS A 285 24.93 16.54 15.13
C HIS A 285 24.60 18.03 15.32
N LEU A 286 23.99 18.39 16.44
CA LEU A 286 23.70 19.78 16.77
C LEU A 286 24.88 20.42 17.50
N HIS A 287 25.10 21.70 17.22
CA HIS A 287 26.08 22.53 17.91
C HIS A 287 25.42 23.82 18.41
N TYR A 288 26.00 24.41 19.46
CA TYR A 288 25.45 25.60 20.06
C TYR A 288 25.90 26.86 19.30
N ASP A 289 24.94 27.61 18.74
CA ASP A 289 25.19 28.91 18.11
C ASP A 289 25.22 30.00 19.17
N LEU A 290 26.41 30.50 19.50
CA LEU A 290 26.60 31.57 20.50
C LEU A 290 25.92 32.89 20.14
N GLN A 291 25.66 33.15 18.85
CA GLN A 291 25.02 34.40 18.42
C GLN A 291 23.51 34.35 18.64
N LYS A 292 22.91 33.17 18.44
CA LYS A 292 21.45 32.97 18.56
C LYS A 292 21.03 32.37 19.90
N GLY A 293 21.98 31.77 20.63
CA GLY A 293 21.72 31.10 21.91
C GLY A 293 20.92 29.80 21.77
N ILE A 294 20.98 29.13 20.62
CA ILE A 294 20.21 27.91 20.31
C ILE A 294 21.08 26.82 19.71
N TRP A 295 20.65 25.58 19.87
CA TRP A 295 21.24 24.42 19.21
C TRP A 295 20.79 24.35 17.74
N ILE A 296 21.74 24.30 16.81
CA ILE A 296 21.47 24.25 15.38
C ILE A 296 22.21 23.10 14.70
N GLY A 297 21.61 22.58 13.64
CA GLY A 297 22.23 21.59 12.76
C GLY A 297 23.26 22.21 11.83
N THR A 298 24.19 21.38 11.38
CA THR A 298 25.16 21.75 10.35
C THR A 298 24.59 21.52 8.94
N GLU A 299 23.75 20.50 8.80
CA GLU A 299 23.18 20.08 7.53
C GLU A 299 21.67 20.34 7.48
N SER A 300 21.14 20.51 6.27
CA SER A 300 19.70 20.72 6.07
C SER A 300 18.84 19.49 6.44
N GLN A 301 19.46 18.33 6.66
CA GLN A 301 18.80 17.09 7.07
C GLN A 301 18.85 16.84 8.58
N ASP A 302 19.53 17.71 9.33
CA ASP A 302 19.61 17.63 10.78
C ASP A 302 18.27 18.01 11.41
N VAL A 303 17.93 17.32 12.50
CA VAL A 303 16.67 17.55 13.20
C VAL A 303 16.81 18.81 14.04
N PRO A 304 15.93 19.82 13.89
CA PRO A 304 16.03 21.06 14.64
C PRO A 304 15.81 20.82 16.15
N TRP A 305 16.34 21.72 16.97
CA TRP A 305 16.23 21.68 18.42
C TRP A 305 14.79 21.48 18.91
N GLU A 306 13.82 22.21 18.33
CA GLU A 306 12.42 22.19 18.74
C GLU A 306 11.78 20.82 18.50
N GLU A 307 12.13 20.19 17.38
CA GLU A 307 11.63 18.85 17.05
C GLU A 307 12.25 17.81 17.98
N LEU A 308 13.55 17.89 18.24
CA LEU A 308 14.25 16.99 19.14
C LEU A 308 13.72 17.12 20.58
N TYR A 309 13.54 18.35 21.06
CA TYR A 309 12.90 18.64 22.35
C TYR A 309 11.48 18.07 22.41
N GLY A 310 10.64 18.33 21.39
CA GLY A 310 9.26 17.83 21.37
C GLY A 310 9.17 16.30 21.39
N ARG A 311 10.14 15.61 20.77
CA ARG A 311 10.26 14.15 20.80
C ARG A 311 10.61 13.62 22.19
N PHE A 312 11.62 14.20 22.84
CA PHE A 312 11.98 13.84 24.22
C PHE A 312 10.88 14.21 25.22
N GLN A 313 10.23 15.36 25.04
CA GLN A 313 9.10 15.79 25.87
C GLN A 313 7.96 14.76 25.82
N SER A 314 7.59 14.31 24.62
CA SER A 314 6.59 13.28 24.46
C SER A 314 6.98 11.95 25.13
N LEU A 315 8.23 11.53 24.99
CA LEU A 315 8.74 10.31 25.63
C LEU A 315 8.77 10.41 27.16
N CYS A 316 9.14 11.57 27.72
CA CYS A 316 9.15 11.83 29.17
C CYS A 316 7.75 11.90 29.79
N GLN A 317 6.72 12.18 28.99
CA GLN A 317 5.32 12.14 29.40
C GLN A 317 4.73 10.71 29.37
N ALA A 318 5.46 9.74 28.82
CA ALA A 318 5.01 8.35 28.77
C ALA A 318 4.99 7.68 30.17
N PRO A 319 4.17 6.65 30.38
CA PRO A 319 4.24 5.83 31.58
C PRO A 319 5.59 5.09 31.72
N PRO A 320 6.03 4.76 32.95
CA PRO A 320 7.12 3.80 33.17
C PRO A 320 6.82 2.46 32.47
N PRO A 321 7.83 1.75 31.92
CA PRO A 321 9.27 1.98 32.09
C PRO A 321 9.90 2.95 31.07
N LEU A 322 9.16 3.40 30.06
CA LEU A 322 9.72 4.19 28.94
C LEU A 322 10.32 5.51 29.42
N LYS A 323 9.62 6.24 30.30
CA LYS A 323 10.12 7.48 30.89
C LYS A 323 11.47 7.31 31.59
N ASP A 324 11.61 6.23 32.36
CA ASP A 324 12.83 5.99 33.15
C ASP A 324 14.01 5.63 32.24
N GLU A 325 13.77 4.86 31.18
CA GLU A 325 14.77 4.53 30.15
C GLU A 325 15.26 5.80 29.43
N VAL A 326 14.34 6.71 29.09
CA VAL A 326 14.65 7.98 28.44
C VAL A 326 15.48 8.88 29.35
N LEU A 327 15.07 9.07 30.60
CA LEU A 327 15.82 9.89 31.57
C LEU A 327 17.19 9.30 31.88
N THR A 328 17.30 7.97 31.97
CA THR A 328 18.59 7.29 32.16
C THR A 328 19.52 7.53 30.98
N THR A 329 18.98 7.46 29.75
CA THR A 329 19.75 7.71 28.52
C THR A 329 20.25 9.16 28.46
N LEU A 330 19.38 10.14 28.73
CA LEU A 330 19.76 11.56 28.75
C LEU A 330 20.83 11.85 29.81
N LYS A 331 20.67 11.32 31.02
CA LYS A 331 21.68 11.45 32.09
C LYS A 331 23.01 10.81 31.72
N SER A 332 22.98 9.63 31.08
CA SER A 332 24.21 8.98 30.61
C SER A 332 24.91 9.80 29.52
N CYS A 333 24.16 10.47 28.64
CA CYS A 333 24.75 11.32 27.60
C CYS A 333 25.35 12.60 28.20
N LYS A 334 24.63 13.23 29.15
CA LYS A 334 25.17 14.36 29.93
C LYS A 334 26.48 14.00 30.66
N ALA A 335 26.53 12.83 31.28
CA ALA A 335 27.74 12.34 31.96
C ALA A 335 28.90 12.10 30.99
N GLN A 336 28.63 11.61 29.77
CA GLN A 336 29.65 11.44 28.73
C GLN A 336 30.21 12.78 28.25
N ASP A 337 29.38 13.82 28.21
CA ASP A 337 29.79 15.17 27.84
C ASP A 337 30.56 15.89 28.96
N GLY A 338 30.59 15.34 30.18
CA GLY A 338 31.35 15.89 31.31
C GLY A 338 30.51 16.46 32.46
N ASP A 339 29.21 16.13 32.51
CA ASP A 339 28.28 16.53 33.59
C ASP A 339 28.22 18.05 33.82
N PHE A 340 28.26 18.82 32.72
CA PHE A 340 28.11 20.26 32.79
C PHE A 340 26.70 20.66 33.25
N GLU A 341 26.62 21.70 34.09
CA GLU A 341 25.35 22.34 34.48
C GLU A 341 25.11 23.69 33.79
N VAL A 342 26.12 24.19 33.06
CA VAL A 342 26.06 25.49 32.38
C VAL A 342 25.41 25.30 31.00
N PRO A 343 24.41 26.13 30.62
CA PRO A 343 23.76 26.03 29.32
C PRO A 343 24.71 26.22 28.13
N GLY A 344 24.39 25.56 27.02
CA GLY A 344 25.13 25.68 25.75
C GLY A 344 26.46 24.92 25.68
N LEU A 345 26.85 24.21 26.73
CA LEU A 345 28.03 23.31 26.72
C LEU A 345 27.68 21.88 26.31
N SER A 346 26.53 21.38 26.77
CA SER A 346 26.00 20.06 26.40
C SER A 346 24.53 20.15 26.06
N ILE A 347 24.16 19.61 24.91
CA ILE A 347 22.76 19.56 24.48
C ILE A 347 21.90 18.75 25.46
N TRP A 348 22.49 17.73 26.08
CA TRP A 348 21.80 16.86 27.03
C TRP A 348 21.48 17.60 28.33
N THR A 349 22.38 18.48 28.78
CA THR A 349 22.12 19.39 29.90
C THR A 349 20.95 20.30 29.58
N ASP A 350 20.98 20.96 28.43
CA ASP A 350 19.93 21.90 28.03
C ASP A 350 18.57 21.20 27.85
N LEU A 351 18.57 19.98 27.30
CA LEU A 351 17.35 19.17 27.19
C LEU A 351 16.80 18.79 28.55
N LEU A 352 17.64 18.31 29.47
CA LEU A 352 17.20 17.95 30.82
C LEU A 352 16.61 19.16 31.55
N LEU A 353 17.28 20.32 31.50
CA LEU A 353 16.79 21.57 32.09
C LEU A 353 15.45 22.00 31.47
N ALA A 354 15.33 21.94 30.14
CA ALA A 354 14.09 22.30 29.45
C ALA A 354 12.94 21.34 29.79
N LEU A 355 13.21 20.04 29.90
CA LEU A 355 12.22 19.00 30.24
C LEU A 355 11.76 19.11 31.71
N GLU A 356 12.64 19.53 32.62
CA GLU A 356 12.29 19.80 34.02
C GLU A 356 11.46 21.09 34.18
N SER A 357 11.77 22.11 33.36
CA SER A 357 11.09 23.41 33.40
C SER A 357 9.69 23.39 32.77
N GLY A 358 9.43 22.43 31.87
CA GLY A 358 8.16 22.26 31.18
C GLY A 358 7.22 21.22 31.82
N ALA A 359 7.55 20.71 33.01
CA ALA A 359 6.82 19.68 33.75
C ALA A 359 5.83 20.22 34.79
#